data_AF-A0A6N3A5V3-F1
#
_entry.id   AF-A0A6N3A5V3-F1
#
_cell.length_a   1.000
_cell.length_b   1.000
_cell.length_c   1.000
_cell.angle_alpha   90.00
_cell.angle_beta   90.00
_cell.angle_gamma   90.00
#
_symmetry.space_group_name_H-M   'P 1'
#
loop_
_entity.id
_entity.type
_entity.pdbx_description
1 polymer ?
#
loop_
_entity_poly.entity_id
_entity_poly.type
_entity_poly.pdbx_seq_one_letter_code
_entity_poly.pdbx_strand_id
1 'polypeptide(L)' 'MAYKVKYAVYDRGVLMGQYYADEVAELIGIPQKRVFAYSASGARYQGRYTLEAVERYRSRVG' A
#
# COMPACT_ATOMS: atom_id res chain seq x y z
N MET A 1 -17.12 -4.94 -9.63
CA MET A 1 -16.64 -5.18 -8.24
C MET A 1 -15.30 -4.47 -8.06
N ALA A 2 -15.24 -3.45 -7.22
CA ALA A 2 -13.97 -2.79 -6.88
C ALA A 2 -13.42 -3.43 -5.60
N TYR A 3 -12.39 -4.25 -5.72
CA TYR A 3 -11.67 -4.81 -4.56
C TYR A 3 -10.86 -3.67 -3.95
N LYS A 4 -11.18 -3.26 -2.73
CA LYS A 4 -10.35 -2.31 -1.98
C LYS A 4 -9.26 -3.09 -1.22
N VAL A 5 -8.03 -3.00 -1.70
CA VAL A 5 -6.84 -3.55 -1.04
C VAL A 5 -6.28 -2.47 -0.11
N LYS A 6 -5.98 -2.84 1.15
CA LYS A 6 -5.16 -2.01 2.03
C LYS A 6 -3.69 -2.39 1.89
N TYR A 7 -2.83 -1.39 2.02
CA TYR A 7 -1.38 -1.48 1.95
C TYR A 7 -0.77 -1.00 3.26
N ALA A 8 0.08 -1.82 3.86
CA ALA A 8 0.95 -1.39 4.95
C ALA A 8 2.09 -0.56 4.37
N VAL A 9 2.34 0.60 4.97
CA VAL A 9 3.43 1.50 4.58
C VAL A 9 4.47 1.49 5.68
N TYR A 10 5.73 1.27 5.31
CA TYR A 10 6.86 1.32 6.21
C TYR A 10 7.81 2.44 5.81
N ASP A 11 8.28 3.23 6.77
CA ASP A 11 9.37 4.20 6.58
C ASP A 11 10.65 3.65 7.23
N ARG A 12 11.65 3.30 6.41
CA ARG A 12 12.91 2.70 6.87
C ARG A 12 12.69 1.48 7.79
N GLY A 13 11.65 0.69 7.49
CA GLY A 13 11.28 -0.50 8.25
C GLY A 13 10.34 -0.26 9.43
N VAL A 14 10.01 1.00 9.76
CA VAL A 14 9.03 1.32 10.81
C VAL A 14 7.64 1.40 10.21
N LEU A 15 6.68 0.63 10.74
CA LEU A 15 5.29 0.64 10.28
C LEU A 15 4.65 2.01 10.55
N MET A 16 4.20 2.68 9.49
CA MET A 16 3.46 3.95 9.56
C MET A 16 1.94 3.75 9.67
N GLY A 17 1.43 2.60 9.23
CA GLY A 17 0.00 2.28 9.22
C GLY A 17 -0.46 1.56 7.95
N GLN A 18 -1.77 1.38 7.83
CA GLN A 18 -2.41 0.71 6.70
C GLN A 18 -3.39 1.64 6.00
N TYR A 19 -3.22 1.77 4.68
CA TYR A 19 -3.87 2.80 3.87
C TYR A 19 -4.38 2.20 2.55
N TYR A 20 -5.38 2.83 1.93
CA TYR A 20 -5.77 2.54 0.55
C TYR A 20 -4.78 3.15 -0.45
N ALA A 21 -4.85 2.73 -1.72
CA ALA A 21 -3.83 3.11 -2.71
C ALA A 21 -3.76 4.62 -2.98
N ASP A 22 -4.89 5.31 -2.92
CA ASP A 22 -5.01 6.77 -2.97
C ASP A 22 -4.34 7.44 -1.76
N GLU A 23 -4.66 6.97 -0.56
CA GLU A 23 -4.05 7.46 0.68
C GLU A 23 -2.52 7.23 0.71
N VAL A 24 -2.03 6.08 0.22
CA VAL A 24 -0.59 5.84 0.05
C VAL A 24 0.03 6.83 -0.92
N ALA A 25 -0.64 7.07 -2.06
CA ALA A 25 -0.14 7.97 -3.09
C ALA A 25 0.06 9.39 -2.55
N GLU A 26 -0.89 9.88 -1.76
CA GLU A 26 -0.81 11.17 -1.09
C GLU A 26 0.24 11.17 0.02
N LEU A 27 0.26 10.14 0.87
CA LEU A 27 1.16 10.05 2.03
C LEU A 27 2.64 10.09 1.67
N ILE A 28 3.05 9.37 0.62
CA ILE A 28 4.48 9.23 0.27
C ILE A 28 4.84 9.81 -1.11
N GLY A 29 3.87 10.42 -1.81
CA GLY A 29 4.08 11.04 -3.13
C GLY A 29 4.36 10.04 -4.25
N ILE A 30 3.94 8.78 -4.11
CA ILE A 30 4.08 7.76 -5.15
C ILE A 30 2.87 7.81 -6.11
N PRO A 31 3.05 7.66 -7.44
CA PRO A 31 1.89 7.53 -8.33
C PRO A 31 1.03 6.32 -7.92
N GLN A 32 -0.28 6.51 -7.74
CA GLN A 32 -1.22 5.46 -7.31
C GLN A 32 -1.08 4.15 -8.12
N LYS A 33 -0.89 4.26 -9.45
CA LYS A 33 -0.67 3.10 -10.34
C LYS A 33 0.55 2.24 -10.01
N ARG A 34 1.50 2.77 -9.22
CA ARG A 34 2.74 2.09 -8.82
C ARG A 34 2.64 1.42 -7.44
N VAL A 35 1.62 1.75 -6.64
CA VAL A 35 1.44 1.17 -5.28
C VAL A 35 1.46 -0.35 -5.35
N PHE A 36 0.70 -0.95 -6.27
CA PHE A 36 0.68 -2.40 -6.46
C PHE A 36 2.06 -2.96 -6.83
N ALA A 37 2.77 -2.35 -7.79
CA ALA A 37 4.07 -2.83 -8.25
C ALA A 37 5.12 -2.82 -7.14
N TYR A 38 5.13 -1.78 -6.30
CA TYR A 38 6.01 -1.72 -5.13
C TYR A 38 5.60 -2.73 -4.06
N SER A 39 4.30 -2.89 -3.81
CA SER A 39 3.82 -3.91 -2.85
C SER A 39 4.12 -5.35 -3.28
N ALA A 40 4.14 -5.63 -4.58
CA ALA A 40 4.39 -6.97 -5.11
C ALA A 40 5.88 -7.32 -5.19
N SER A 41 6.74 -6.30 -5.36
CA SER A 41 8.19 -6.48 -5.50
C SER A 41 8.96 -6.38 -4.19
N GLY A 42 8.39 -5.75 -3.16
CA GLY A 42 9.11 -5.40 -1.93
C GLY A 42 10.20 -4.34 -2.13
N ALA A 43 10.26 -3.71 -3.31
CA ALA A 43 11.21 -2.65 -3.60
C ALA A 43 10.97 -1.42 -2.70
N ARG A 44 12.04 -0.66 -2.44
CA ARG A 44 11.94 0.60 -1.67
C ARG A 44 11.70 1.78 -2.60
N TYR A 45 10.61 2.50 -2.40
CA TYR A 45 10.38 3.78 -3.07
C TYR A 45 11.28 4.85 -2.45
N GLN A 46 12.00 5.60 -3.28
CA GLN A 46 13.02 6.58 -2.87
C GLN A 46 14.10 6.00 -1.92
N GLY A 47 14.32 4.68 -1.95
CA GLY A 47 15.22 4.01 -0.99
C GLY A 47 14.74 4.06 0.47
N ARG A 48 13.50 4.51 0.73
CA ARG A 48 12.98 4.80 2.07
C ARG A 48 11.74 3.99 2.42
N TYR A 49 10.74 4.01 1.53
CA TYR A 49 9.42 3.46 1.83
C TYR A 49 9.24 2.06 1.26
N THR A 50 8.76 1.12 2.08
CA THR A 50 8.35 -0.22 1.64
C THR A 50 6.83 -0.34 1.73
N LEU A 51 6.22 -1.05 0.79
CA LEU A 51 4.78 -1.30 0.76
C LEU A 51 4.52 -2.82 0.83
N GLU A 52 3.47 -3.21 1.55
CA GLU A 52 3.00 -4.60 1.60
C GLU A 52 1.49 -4.63 1.47
N ALA A 53 0.95 -5.52 0.63
CA ALA A 53 -0.50 -5.72 0.56
C ALA A 53 -0.95 -6.55 1.78
N VAL A 54 -1.83 -6.00 2.61
CA VAL A 54 -2.19 -6.59 3.92
C VAL A 54 -3.23 -7.68 3.77
N GLU A 55 -4.38 -7.38 3.16
CA GLU A 55 -5.36 -8.36 2.69
C GLU A 55 -6.46 -7.65 1.92
N ARG A 56 -7.09 -8.35 0.97
CA ARG A 56 -8.31 -7.89 0.30
C ARG A 56 -9.45 -8.05 1.30
N TYR A 57 -10.03 -6.95 1.78
CA TYR A 57 -11.31 -7.02 2.49
C TYR A 57 -12.34 -7.69 1.57
N ARG A 58 -12.66 -8.97 1.82
CA ARG A 58 -13.85 -9.61 1.26
C ARG A 58 -15.00 -9.12 2.13
N SER A 59 -15.75 -8.13 1.66
CA SER A 59 -17.02 -7.78 2.29
C SER A 59 -17.88 -9.04 2.31
N ARG A 60 -18.03 -9.66 3.49
CA ARG A 60 -19.03 -10.69 3.72
C ARG A 60 -20.34 -9.94 3.87
N VAL A 61 -21.00 -9.67 2.76
CA VAL A 61 -22.43 -9.34 2.76
C VAL A 61 -23.15 -10.59 3.26
N GLY A 62 -23.66 -10.50 4.49
CA GLY A 62 -24.66 -11.42 5.02
C GLY A 62 -26.05 -11.00 4.57
#